data_AF-W4QRC1-F1
#
_entry.id   AF-W4QRC1-F1
#
_cell.length_a   1.000
_cell.length_b   1.000
_cell.length_c   1.000
_cell.angle_alpha   90.00
_cell.angle_beta   90.00
_cell.angle_gamma   90.00
#
_symmetry.space_group_name_H-M   'P 1'
#
loop_
_entity.id
_entity.type
_entity.pdbx_description
1 polymer ?
#
loop_
_entity_poly.entity_id
_entity_poly.type
_entity_poly.pdbx_seq_one_letter_code
_entity_poly.pdbx_strand_id
1 'polypeptide(L)' 'MLCVEIERKRSEMLKFAKEYGLNAQATIQCSQELDKLLNLIQNTSPKKRKMR' A
#
# COMPACT_ATOMS: atom_id res chain seq x y z
N MET A 1 12.87 0.63 -9.24
CA MET A 1 11.60 0.56 -10.00
C MET A 1 10.38 0.30 -9.10
N LEU A 2 10.42 -0.64 -8.15
CA LEU A 2 9.32 -0.90 -7.20
C LEU A 2 8.86 0.31 -6.34
N CYS A 3 9.78 1.19 -5.92
CA CYS A 3 9.40 2.38 -5.13
C CYS A 3 8.52 3.39 -5.89
N VAL A 4 8.67 3.47 -7.22
CA VAL A 4 7.87 4.42 -8.03
C VAL A 4 6.40 3.99 -8.06
N GLU A 5 6.15 2.69 -8.22
CA GLU A 5 4.80 2.14 -8.22
C GLU A 5 4.13 2.27 -6.83
N ILE A 6 4.89 2.15 -5.74
CA ILE A 6 4.41 2.40 -4.38
C ILE A 6 4.01 3.86 -4.19
N GLU A 7 4.86 4.81 -4.57
CA GLU A 7 4.55 6.24 -4.42
C GLU A 7 3.36 6.66 -5.30
N ARG A 8 3.28 6.11 -6.51
CA ARG A 8 2.12 6.31 -7.39
C ARG A 8 0.84 5.77 -6.74
N LYS A 9 0.87 4.54 -6.21
CA LYS A 9 -0.29 3.92 -5.57
C LYS A 9 -0.69 4.62 -4.27
N ARG A 10 0.28 5.10 -3.51
CA ARG A 10 0.08 5.91 -2.31
C ARG A 10 -0.58 7.25 -2.65
N SER A 11 -0.14 7.91 -3.71
CA SER A 11 -0.75 9.16 -4.19
C SER A 11 -2.19 8.95 -4.64
N GLU A 12 -2.49 7.85 -5.33
CA GLU A 12 -3.85 7.46 -5.72
C GLU A 12 -4.75 7.20 -4.50
N MET A 13 -4.25 6.44 -3.51
CA MET A 13 -4.97 6.21 -2.25
C MET A 13 -5.29 7.53 -1.51
N LEU A 14 -4.32 8.46 -1.44
CA LEU A 14 -4.52 9.76 -0.80
C LEU A 14 -5.55 10.62 -1.56
N LYS A 15 -5.56 10.54 -2.89
CA LYS A 15 -6.57 11.20 -3.72
C LYS A 15 -7.97 10.66 -3.39
N PHE A 16 -8.15 9.34 -3.35
CA PHE A 16 -9.44 8.72 -3.01
C PHE A 16 -9.84 8.96 -1.56
N ALA A 17 -8.89 8.98 -0.63
CA ALA A 17 -9.15 9.35 0.76
C ALA A 17 -9.68 10.78 0.87
N LYS A 18 -9.14 11.71 0.08
CA LYS A 18 -9.58 13.11 0.04
C LYS A 18 -10.92 13.30 -0.65
N GLU A 19 -11.18 12.52 -1.71
CA GLU A 19 -12.38 12.66 -2.55
C GLU A 19 -13.59 11.90 -2.00
N TYR A 20 -13.38 10.68 -1.51
CA TYR A 20 -14.44 9.76 -1.08
C TYR A 20 -14.39 9.43 0.42
N GLY A 21 -13.31 9.80 1.11
CA GLY A 21 -13.08 9.47 2.51
C GLY A 21 -12.29 8.16 2.70
N LEU A 22 -11.81 7.95 3.92
CA LEU A 22 -11.00 6.77 4.27
C LEU A 22 -11.78 5.46 4.23
N ASN A 23 -13.09 5.52 4.50
CA ASN A 23 -13.98 4.35 4.52
C ASN A 23 -14.59 4.03 3.16
N ALA A 24 -14.28 4.81 2.12
CA ALA A 24 -14.74 4.50 0.78
C ALA A 24 -14.09 3.20 0.29
N GLN A 25 -14.89 2.36 -0.38
CA GLN A 25 -14.42 1.09 -0.91
C GLN A 25 -13.19 1.26 -1.82
N ALA A 26 -13.15 2.34 -2.62
CA ALA A 26 -12.00 2.67 -3.47
C ALA A 26 -10.72 2.95 -2.66
N THR A 27 -10.83 3.68 -1.55
CA THR A 27 -9.71 3.98 -0.65
C THR A 27 -9.24 2.72 0.08
N ILE A 28 -10.17 1.87 0.52
CA ILE A 28 -9.87 0.58 1.18
C ILE A 28 -9.18 -0.37 0.20
N GLN A 29 -9.65 -0.47 -1.03
CA GLN A 29 -9.01 -1.29 -2.06
C GLN A 29 -7.60 -0.80 -2.37
N CYS A 30 -7.42 0.52 -2.53
CA CYS A 30 -6.10 1.09 -2.76
C CYS A 30 -5.14 0.87 -1.58
N SER A 31 -5.61 0.93 -0.34
CA SER A 31 -4.76 0.66 0.83
C SER A 31 -4.33 -0.80 0.89
N GLN A 32 -5.21 -1.74 0.56
CA GLN A 32 -4.89 -3.18 0.48
C GLN A 32 -3.88 -3.50 -0.62
N GLU A 33 -4.00 -2.85 -1.78
CA GLU A 33 -3.06 -3.02 -2.89
C GLU A 33 -1.68 -2.44 -2.55
N LEU A 34 -1.64 -1.26 -1.93
CA LEU A 34 -0.41 -0.65 -1.45
C LEU A 34 0.27 -1.52 -0.39
N ASP A 35 -0.49 -2.10 0.54
CA ASP A 35 0.04 -2.98 1.58
C ASP A 35 0.64 -4.26 0.99
N LYS A 36 0.01 -4.86 -0.03
CA LYS A 36 0.60 -6.00 -0.77
C LYS A 36 1.93 -5.65 -1.41
N LEU A 37 2.04 -4.48 -2.06
CA LEU A 37 3.29 -4.01 -2.66
C LEU A 37 4.38 -3.80 -1.61
N LEU A 38 4.03 -3.21 -0.46
CA LEU A 38 4.94 -3.01 0.66
C LEU A 38 5.41 -4.35 1.24
N ASN A 39 4.49 -5.31 1.45
CA ASN A 39 4.80 -6.65 1.92
C ASN A 39 5.71 -7.40 0.96
N LEU A 40 5.54 -7.25 -0.36
CA LEU A 40 6.44 -7.86 -1.34
C LEU A 40 7.87 -7.33 -1.18
N ILE A 41 8.04 -6.01 -1.03
CA ILE A 41 9.36 -5.43 -0.79
C ILE A 41 9.93 -5.90 0.56
N GLN A 42 9.13 -5.84 1.62
CA GLN A 42 9.58 -6.19 2.96
C GLN A 42 9.96 -7.68 3.08
N ASN A 43 9.30 -8.56 2.33
CA ASN A 43 9.65 -9.98 2.25
C ASN A 43 10.86 -10.25 1.34
N THR A 44 11.18 -9.36 0.40
CA THR A 44 12.41 -9.46 -0.43
C THR A 44 13.65 -8.96 0.31
N SER A 45 13.51 -8.16 1.37
CA SER A 45 14.61 -7.84 2.28
C SER A 45 14.82 -8.99 3.30
N PRO A 46 16.04 -9.55 3.44
CA PRO A 46 16.26 -10.65 4.36
C PRO A 46 16.15 -10.16 5.82
N LYS A 47 15.18 -10.75 6.55
CA LYS A 47 14.86 -10.65 8.00
C LYS A 47 13.86 -9.53 8.37
N LYS A 48 12.82 -9.77 9.18
CA LYS A 48 12.62 -10.75 10.26
C LYS A 48 11.19 -11.31 10.22
N ARG A 49 11.03 -12.63 10.08
CA ARG A 49 9.80 -13.32 10.52
C ARG A 49 9.61 -12.99 12.01
N LYS A 50 8.63 -12.15 12.34
CA LYS A 50 8.10 -12.09 13.71
C LYS A 50 7.40 -13.44 13.92
N MET A 51 8.08 -14.34 14.63
CA MET A 51 7.45 -15.46 15.33
C MET A 51 6.30 -14.90 16.17
N ARG A 52 5.09 -15.36 15.90
CA ARG A 52 4.02 -15.48 16.90
C ARG A 52 3.64 -16.94 16.95
#